data_AF-A0A838GBX9-F1
#
_entry.id   AF-A0A838GBX9-F1
#
_cell.length_a   1.000
_cell.length_b   1.000
_cell.length_c   1.000
_cell.angle_alpha   90.00
_cell.angle_beta   90.00
_cell.angle_gamma   90.00
#
_symmetry.space_group_name_H-M   'P 1'
#
loop_
_entity.id
_entity.type
_entity.pdbx_description
1 polymer ?
#
loop_
_entity_poly.entity_id
_entity_poly.type
_entity_poly.pdbx_seq_one_letter_code
_entity_poly.pdbx_strand_id
1 'polypeptide(L)'
;MSDQAHLATIDVTTLGANVQQIVAHLCTSDCHAYGSVLQWCETRGDCCYAVVCPSCRTQFLIEEEDLAELERWTEANGHALVCGVTL
;
A
#
# COMPACT_ATOMS: atom_id res chain seq x y z
N MET A 1 -9.91 32.69 13.68
CA MET A 1 -10.38 31.41 14.27
C MET A 1 -10.18 30.38 13.18
N SER A 2 -9.13 29.58 13.36
CA SER A 2 -8.58 28.67 12.37
C SER A 2 -9.26 27.31 12.51
N ASP A 3 -9.87 26.81 11.43
CA ASP A 3 -10.26 25.41 11.30
C ASP A 3 -10.05 25.00 9.83
N GLN A 4 -8.80 24.71 9.48
CA GLN A 4 -8.45 23.91 8.31
C GLN A 4 -8.00 22.54 8.82
N ALA A 5 -8.97 21.69 9.12
CA ALA A 5 -8.78 20.27 9.19
C ALA A 5 -9.95 19.63 8.44
N HIS A 6 -9.66 18.50 7.78
CA HIS A 6 -10.63 17.56 7.23
C HIS A 6 -11.08 17.78 5.76
N LEU A 7 -10.24 17.34 4.81
CA LEU A 7 -10.52 16.20 3.92
C LEU A 7 -9.37 16.11 2.90
N ALA A 8 -8.32 15.37 3.24
CA ALA A 8 -7.39 14.89 2.22
C ALA A 8 -7.96 13.57 1.69
N THR A 9 -8.92 13.66 0.76
CA THR A 9 -9.19 12.54 -0.14
C THR A 9 -7.95 12.41 -1.01
N ILE A 10 -7.03 11.52 -0.64
CA ILE A 10 -5.83 11.27 -1.45
C ILE A 10 -6.32 10.61 -2.73
N ASP A 11 -6.33 11.41 -3.80
CA ASP A 11 -6.59 10.94 -5.14
C ASP A 11 -5.50 9.93 -5.51
N VAL A 12 -5.89 8.67 -5.75
CA VAL A 12 -4.98 7.56 -6.09
C VAL A 12 -4.11 7.91 -7.30
N THR A 13 -4.53 8.87 -8.14
CA THR A 13 -3.78 9.32 -9.32
C THR A 13 -2.45 10.03 -9.02
N THR A 14 -2.18 10.42 -7.77
CA THR A 14 -0.90 11.04 -7.38
C THR A 14 0.15 10.06 -6.85
N LEU A 15 -0.22 8.80 -6.60
CA LEU A 15 0.68 7.77 -6.09
C LEU A 15 1.68 7.30 -7.16
N GLY A 16 2.80 6.71 -6.75
CA GLY A 16 3.69 5.99 -7.66
C GLY A 16 2.96 4.86 -8.40
N ALA A 17 3.39 4.55 -9.64
CA ALA A 17 2.69 3.59 -10.49
C ALA A 17 2.56 2.18 -9.85
N ASN A 18 3.58 1.73 -9.12
CA ASN A 18 3.56 0.46 -8.39
C ASN A 18 2.53 0.49 -7.26
N VAL A 19 2.53 1.56 -6.46
CA VAL A 19 1.59 1.76 -5.35
C VAL A 19 0.15 1.83 -5.88
N GLN A 20 -0.09 2.54 -6.98
CA GLN A 20 -1.40 2.58 -7.65
C GLN A 20 -1.89 1.18 -8.03
N GLN A 21 -1.04 0.36 -8.64
CA GLN A 21 -1.41 -1.00 -9.01
C GLN A 21 -1.76 -1.87 -7.79
N ILE A 22 -0.99 -1.76 -6.72
CA ILE A 22 -1.23 -2.51 -5.48
C ILE A 22 -2.54 -2.07 -4.82
N VAL A 23 -2.75 -0.75 -4.67
CA VAL A 23 -3.99 -0.20 -4.11
C VAL A 23 -5.18 -0.61 -4.97
N ALA A 24 -5.11 -0.48 -6.29
CA ALA A 24 -6.18 -0.92 -7.18
C ALA A 24 -6.46 -2.43 -6.99
N HIS A 25 -5.43 -3.26 -6.93
CA HIS A 25 -5.61 -4.69 -6.70
C HIS A 25 -6.27 -5.00 -5.36
N LEU A 26 -5.80 -4.41 -4.27
CA LEU A 26 -6.25 -4.70 -2.91
C LEU A 26 -7.60 -4.08 -2.56
N CYS A 27 -7.97 -2.97 -3.22
CA CYS A 27 -9.14 -2.15 -2.85
C CYS A 27 -10.27 -2.14 -3.88
N THR A 28 -10.01 -2.46 -5.15
CA THR A 28 -11.05 -2.37 -6.21
C THR A 28 -11.40 -3.70 -6.87
N SER A 29 -10.54 -4.71 -6.74
CA SER A 29 -10.84 -6.06 -7.23
C SER A 29 -11.66 -6.88 -6.22
N ASP A 30 -12.05 -8.10 -6.61
CA ASP A 30 -12.73 -9.07 -5.73
C ASP A 30 -11.90 -9.45 -4.48
N CYS A 31 -10.62 -9.06 -4.40
CA CYS A 31 -9.76 -9.41 -3.28
C CYS A 31 -10.16 -8.68 -1.98
N HIS A 32 -10.44 -7.37 -2.09
CA HIS A 32 -10.81 -6.46 -1.00
C HIS A 32 -10.18 -6.81 0.37
N ALA A 33 -8.85 -6.67 0.45
CA ALA A 33 -8.06 -7.24 1.54
C ALA A 33 -6.88 -6.36 1.96
N TYR A 34 -6.33 -6.68 3.12
CA TYR A 34 -5.02 -6.18 3.54
C TYR A 34 -3.93 -7.15 3.06
N GLY A 35 -3.00 -6.64 2.25
CA GLY A 35 -1.83 -7.38 1.80
C GLY A 35 -0.79 -7.53 2.92
N SER A 36 -0.17 -8.71 3.02
CA SER A 36 0.95 -8.92 3.93
C SER A 36 2.26 -8.49 3.27
N VAL A 37 3.16 -7.86 4.03
CA VAL A 37 4.47 -7.43 3.54
C VAL A 37 5.53 -8.45 3.95
N LEU A 38 6.32 -8.90 2.98
CA LEU A 38 7.51 -9.72 3.19
C LEU A 38 8.74 -8.91 2.83
N GLN A 39 9.75 -8.92 3.70
CA GLN A 39 11.03 -8.27 3.44
C GLN A 39 12.08 -9.33 3.11
N TRP A 40 12.86 -9.08 2.05
CA TRP A 40 14.02 -9.88 1.68
C TRP A 40 15.23 -8.97 1.58
N CYS A 41 16.17 -9.12 2.52
CA CYS A 41 17.43 -8.38 2.49
C CYS A 41 18.59 -9.29 2.09
N GLU A 42 19.37 -8.86 1.10
CA GLU A 42 20.66 -9.48 0.79
C GLU A 42 21.73 -9.05 1.79
N THR A 43 22.80 -9.85 1.92
CA THR A 43 23.92 -9.62 2.86
C THR A 43 24.60 -8.24 2.71
N ARG A 44 24.37 -7.54 1.59
CA ARG A 44 24.91 -6.21 1.29
C ARG A 44 24.01 -5.05 1.71
N GLY A 45 22.87 -5.33 2.35
CA GLY A 45 21.94 -4.32 2.85
C GLY A 45 20.94 -3.82 1.81
N ASP A 46 20.86 -4.48 0.65
CA ASP A 46 19.85 -4.21 -0.36
C ASP A 46 18.60 -5.05 -0.02
N CYS A 47 17.51 -4.38 0.35
CA CYS A 47 16.27 -5.00 0.79
C CYS A 47 15.17 -4.75 -0.23
N CYS A 48 14.59 -5.81 -0.75
CA CYS A 48 13.37 -5.74 -1.56
C CYS A 48 12.18 -6.21 -0.74
N TYR A 49 11.00 -5.71 -1.10
CA TYR A 49 9.76 -6.01 -0.39
C TYR A 49 8.75 -6.65 -1.34
N ALA A 50 8.01 -7.62 -0.86
CA ALA A 50 6.91 -8.23 -1.58
C ALA A 50 5.60 -7.99 -0.83
N VAL A 51 4.63 -7.36 -1.48
CA VAL A 51 3.26 -7.29 -0.99
C VAL A 51 2.48 -8.48 -1.53
N VAL A 52 1.93 -9.29 -0.63
CA VAL A 52 1.20 -10.53 -0.96
C VAL A 52 -0.28 -10.35 -0.67
N CYS A 53 -1.11 -10.47 -1.70
CA CYS A 53 -2.56 -10.48 -1.53
C CYS A 53 -3.01 -11.81 -0.91
N PRO A 54 -3.67 -11.82 0.27
CA PRO A 54 -4.08 -13.06 0.92
C PRO A 54 -5.20 -13.79 0.15
N SER A 55 -5.99 -13.06 -0.63
CA SER A 55 -7.16 -13.59 -1.34
C SER A 55 -6.77 -14.42 -2.58
N CYS A 56 -5.80 -13.94 -3.37
CA CYS A 56 -5.43 -14.56 -4.65
C CYS A 56 -3.96 -14.97 -4.75
N ARG A 57 -3.13 -14.61 -3.76
CA ARG A 57 -1.68 -14.85 -3.71
C ARG A 57 -0.84 -14.12 -4.76
N THR A 58 -1.41 -13.15 -5.47
CA THR A 58 -0.62 -12.23 -6.31
C THR A 58 0.41 -11.50 -5.45
N GLN A 59 1.62 -11.35 -5.99
CA GLN A 59 2.75 -10.72 -5.33
C GLN A 59 3.22 -9.53 -6.14
N PHE A 60 3.53 -8.44 -5.45
CA PHE A 60 4.08 -7.23 -6.04
C PHE A 60 5.43 -6.96 -5.40
N LEU A 61 6.49 -7.00 -6.21
CA LEU A 61 7.82 -6.62 -5.76
C LEU A 61 7.95 -5.10 -5.81
N ILE A 62 8.33 -4.49 -4.70
CA ILE A 62 8.48 -3.05 -4.53
C ILE A 62 9.74 -2.71 -3.75
N GLU A 63 10.19 -1.47 -3.94
CA GLU A 63 11.30 -0.89 -3.20
C GLU A 63 10.82 -0.26 -1.89
N GLU A 64 11.77 0.13 -1.02
CA GLU A 64 11.47 0.77 0.26
C GLU A 64 10.62 2.05 0.12
N GLU A 65 10.88 2.84 -0.92
CA GLU A 65 10.18 4.10 -1.20
C GLU A 65 8.69 3.88 -1.46
N ASP A 66 8.39 2.88 -2.30
CA ASP A 66 7.02 2.46 -2.65
C ASP A 66 6.30 1.90 -1.43
N LEU A 67 6.99 1.11 -0.59
CA LEU A 67 6.41 0.58 0.64
C LEU A 67 6.05 1.72 1.61
N ALA A 68 6.94 2.67 1.82
CA ALA A 68 6.69 3.82 2.70
C ALA A 68 5.55 4.72 2.17
N GLU A 69 5.36 4.83 0.86
CA GLU A 69 4.19 5.48 0.28
C GLU A 69 2.91 4.68 0.51
N LEU A 70 2.94 3.36 0.30
CA LEU A 70 1.80 2.46 0.48
C LEU A 70 1.34 2.38 1.95
N GLU A 71 2.27 2.41 2.90
CA GLU A 71 1.98 2.47 4.34
C GLU A 71 1.27 3.76 4.71
N ARG A 72 1.79 4.92 4.27
CA ARG A 72 1.15 6.22 4.50
C ARG A 72 -0.24 6.29 3.88
N TRP A 73 -0.41 5.75 2.68
CA TRP A 73 -1.72 5.66 2.04
C TRP A 73 -2.67 4.78 2.86
N THR A 74 -2.20 3.64 3.34
CA THR A 74 -2.98 2.70 4.16
C THR A 74 -3.39 3.31 5.49
N GLU A 75 -2.50 4.03 6.18
CA GLU A 75 -2.83 4.74 7.42
C GLU A 75 -3.93 5.78 7.21
N ALA A 76 -3.83 6.54 6.11
CA ALA A 76 -4.77 7.62 5.81
C ALA A 76 -6.15 7.12 5.33
N ASN A 77 -6.20 6.02 4.56
CA ASN A 77 -7.40 5.61 3.82
C ASN A 77 -7.86 4.19 4.12
N GLY A 78 -6.94 3.32 4.52
CA GLY A 78 -7.13 1.88 4.56
C GLY A 78 -8.20 1.42 5.54
N HIS A 79 -8.39 2.11 6.67
CA HIS A 79 -9.49 1.81 7.60
C HIS A 79 -10.87 2.13 7.00
N ALA A 80 -10.99 3.22 6.25
CA ALA A 80 -12.26 3.61 5.63
C ALA A 80 -12.61 2.71 4.44
N LEU A 81 -11.59 2.25 3.70
CA LEU A 81 -11.73 1.41 2.52
C LEU A 81 -11.62 -0.09 2.80
N VAL A 82 -11.27 -0.49 4.02
CA VAL A 82 -11.09 -1.90 4.43
C VAL A 82 -10.08 -2.64 3.54
N CYS A 83 -8.98 -1.97 3.18
CA CYS A 83 -7.93 -2.49 2.33
C CYS A 83 -6.60 -1.75 2.57
N GLY A 84 -5.50 -2.26 2.01
CA GLY A 84 -4.16 -1.65 2.15
C GLY A 84 -3.13 -2.71 2.54
N VAL A 85 -2.12 -2.37 3.33
CA VAL A 85 -1.13 -3.34 3.84
C VAL A 85 -1.12 -3.49 5.35
N THR A 86 -0.69 -4.65 5.83
CA THR A 86 -0.41 -4.92 7.25
C THR A 86 1.00 -5.46 7.39
N LEU A 87 1.78 -4.87 8.31
CA LEU A 87 3.10 -5.32 8.72
C LEU A 87 3.01 -6.47 9.73
#